data_AF-A0A4Y2RY59-F1
#
_entry.id   AF-A0A4Y2RY59-F1
#
_cell.length_a   1.000
_cell.length_b   1.000
_cell.length_c   1.000
_cell.angle_alpha   90.00
_cell.angle_beta   90.00
_cell.angle_gamma   90.00
#
_symmetry.space_group_name_H-M   'P 1'
#
loop_
_entity.id
_entity.type
_entity.pdbx_description
1 polymer ?
#
loop_
_entity_poly.entity_id
_entity_poly.type
_entity_poly.pdbx_seq_one_letter_code
_entity_poly.pdbx_strand_id
1 'polypeptide(L)'
;MQMPSYLRILFAIICGFGEVENIPDLWTQHKQSLSEDFVHRYSEKTGPLYALAELNELLKSYGLNLRKVNLPSVDLQCDLFRLSYDAMEEQSKANANIGNLNSEQRYAVYKVLHAVYEYQTDMPKYFFLDGPAGTGKTFVYSTLLHAIRGKGD
;
A
#
# COMPACT_ATOMS: atom_id res chain seq x y z
N MET A 1 -11.60 -16.22 0.84
CA MET A 1 -11.44 -14.77 0.95
C MET A 1 -10.33 -14.36 0.01
N GLN A 2 -10.66 -14.01 -1.23
CA GLN A 2 -9.67 -13.39 -2.13
C GLN A 2 -9.52 -11.94 -1.66
N MET A 3 -8.32 -11.37 -1.74
CA MET A 3 -8.09 -9.96 -1.44
C MET A 3 -8.01 -9.21 -2.78
N PRO A 4 -9.06 -8.49 -3.20
CA PRO A 4 -9.17 -7.92 -4.55
C PRO A 4 -8.00 -6.99 -4.92
N SER A 5 -7.46 -6.26 -3.94
CA SER A 5 -6.27 -5.42 -4.12
C SER A 5 -5.04 -6.22 -4.59
N TYR A 6 -4.77 -7.37 -3.99
CA TYR A 6 -3.66 -8.24 -4.41
C TYR A 6 -3.90 -8.86 -5.78
N LEU A 7 -5.16 -9.14 -6.14
CA LEU A 7 -5.49 -9.58 -7.49
C LEU A 7 -5.20 -8.48 -8.52
N ARG A 8 -5.48 -7.21 -8.21
CA ARG A 8 -5.14 -6.07 -9.07
C ARG A 8 -3.63 -5.85 -9.18
N ILE A 9 -2.87 -6.04 -8.09
CA ILE A 9 -1.39 -6.04 -8.14
C ILE A 9 -0.88 -7.15 -9.07
N LEU A 10 -1.39 -8.38 -8.91
CA LEU A 10 -1.02 -9.51 -9.76
C LEU A 10 -1.36 -9.25 -11.23
N PHE A 11 -2.54 -8.69 -11.50
CA PHE A 11 -2.96 -8.30 -12.84
C PHE A 11 -1.98 -7.31 -13.47
N ALA A 12 -1.53 -6.30 -12.73
CA ALA A 12 -0.55 -5.32 -13.21
C ALA A 12 0.83 -5.96 -13.48
N ILE A 13 1.28 -6.89 -12.63
CA ILE A 13 2.52 -7.67 -12.84
C ILE A 13 2.42 -8.49 -14.13
N ILE A 14 1.29 -9.17 -14.35
CA ILE A 14 1.01 -9.93 -15.56
C ILE A 14 1.03 -9.02 -16.80
N CYS A 15 0.48 -7.82 -16.73
CA CYS A 15 0.56 -6.86 -17.83
C CYS A 15 1.99 -6.38 -18.11
N GLY A 16 2.80 -6.20 -17.06
CA GLY A 16 4.17 -5.68 -17.16
C GLY A 16 5.19 -6.70 -17.65
N PHE A 17 5.03 -7.98 -17.28
CA PHE A 17 6.02 -9.03 -17.54
C PHE A 17 5.47 -10.27 -18.23
N GLY A 18 4.15 -10.46 -18.27
CA GLY A 18 3.54 -11.65 -18.85
C GLY A 18 3.37 -11.53 -20.36
N GLU A 19 3.58 -12.64 -21.05
CA GLU A 19 3.20 -12.81 -22.47
C GLU A 19 1.72 -13.16 -22.56
N VAL A 20 0.83 -12.24 -22.13
CA VAL A 20 -0.62 -12.47 -22.24
C VAL A 20 -1.10 -12.03 -23.61
N GLU A 21 -1.68 -12.98 -24.36
CA GLU A 21 -2.20 -12.74 -25.71
C GLU A 21 -3.35 -11.70 -25.73
N ASN A 22 -4.22 -11.66 -24.70
CA ASN A 22 -5.36 -10.76 -24.66
C ASN A 22 -5.70 -10.24 -23.25
N ILE A 23 -5.18 -9.06 -22.90
CA ILE A 23 -5.48 -8.39 -21.62
C ILE A 23 -6.96 -7.98 -21.46
N PRO A 24 -7.66 -7.45 -22.49
CA PRO A 24 -9.10 -7.20 -22.42
C PRO A 24 -9.95 -8.40 -22.00
N ASP A 25 -9.64 -9.59 -22.51
CA ASP A 25 -10.37 -10.81 -22.15
C ASP A 25 -10.07 -11.22 -20.70
N LEU A 26 -8.80 -11.14 -20.29
CA LEU A 26 -8.38 -11.40 -18.90
C LEU A 26 -9.11 -10.47 -17.92
N TRP A 27 -9.19 -9.18 -18.24
CA TRP A 27 -9.98 -8.23 -17.47
C TRP A 27 -11.44 -8.63 -17.40
N THR A 28 -12.06 -8.95 -18.54
CA THR A 28 -13.49 -9.30 -18.61
C THR A 28 -13.81 -10.54 -17.77
N GLN A 29 -12.95 -11.56 -17.83
CA GLN A 29 -13.10 -12.81 -17.07
C GLN A 29 -12.99 -12.59 -15.55
N HIS A 30 -12.08 -11.71 -15.11
CA HIS A 30 -11.78 -11.53 -13.69
C HIS A 30 -12.32 -10.23 -13.10
N LYS A 31 -13.06 -9.44 -13.87
CA LYS A 31 -13.61 -8.13 -13.48
C LYS A 31 -14.32 -8.15 -12.13
N GLN A 32 -15.13 -9.18 -11.88
CA GLN A 32 -15.90 -9.29 -10.64
C GLN A 32 -14.97 -9.44 -9.43
N SER A 33 -14.02 -10.38 -9.47
CA SER A 33 -13.03 -10.57 -8.41
C SER A 33 -12.09 -9.38 -8.25
N LEU A 34 -11.70 -8.75 -9.36
CA LEU A 34 -10.84 -7.56 -9.37
C LEU A 34 -11.54 -6.30 -8.85
N SER A 35 -12.86 -6.30 -8.67
CA SER A 35 -13.60 -5.12 -8.22
C SER A 35 -14.50 -5.36 -7.01
N GLU A 36 -14.46 -6.57 -6.43
CA GLU A 36 -15.36 -7.01 -5.35
C GLU A 36 -15.41 -6.02 -4.17
N ASP A 37 -14.25 -5.58 -3.67
CA ASP A 37 -14.13 -4.60 -2.58
C ASP A 37 -14.75 -3.24 -2.94
N PHE A 38 -14.56 -2.77 -4.17
CA PHE A 38 -15.16 -1.52 -4.65
C PHE A 38 -16.65 -1.66 -4.94
N VAL A 39 -17.11 -2.82 -5.39
CA VAL A 39 -18.54 -3.09 -5.58
C VAL A 39 -19.25 -3.08 -4.22
N HIS A 40 -18.66 -3.70 -3.20
CA HIS A 40 -19.18 -3.66 -1.83
C HIS A 40 -19.20 -2.25 -1.24
N ARG A 41 -18.18 -1.44 -1.51
CA ARG A 41 -18.08 -0.06 -1.00
C ARG A 41 -18.97 0.93 -1.73
N TYR A 42 -19.16 0.74 -3.03
CA TYR A 42 -19.85 1.69 -3.90
C TYR A 42 -21.09 1.03 -4.56
N SER A 43 -20.93 0.49 -5.76
CA SER A 43 -22.01 -0.18 -6.49
C SER A 43 -21.44 -1.09 -7.59
N GLU A 44 -22.25 -2.00 -8.12
CA GLU A 44 -21.86 -2.82 -9.28
C GLU A 44 -21.50 -2.00 -10.52
N LYS A 45 -22.12 -0.81 -10.67
CA LYS A 45 -21.89 0.08 -11.81
C LYS A 45 -20.56 0.84 -11.68
N THR A 46 -20.23 1.31 -10.48
CA THR A 46 -19.06 2.17 -10.24
C THR A 46 -17.83 1.40 -9.75
N GLY A 47 -18.00 0.27 -9.08
CA GLY A 47 -16.91 -0.55 -8.52
C GLY A 47 -15.84 -0.93 -9.55
N PRO A 48 -16.19 -1.41 -10.75
CA PRO A 48 -15.21 -1.72 -11.79
C PRO A 48 -14.46 -0.49 -12.31
N LEU A 49 -15.04 0.71 -12.24
CA LEU A 49 -14.36 1.95 -12.64
C LEU A 49 -13.25 2.29 -11.64
N TYR A 50 -13.51 2.13 -10.34
CA TYR A 50 -12.48 2.29 -9.30
C TYR A 50 -11.37 1.24 -9.42
N ALA A 51 -11.72 -0.02 -9.74
CA ALA A 51 -10.72 -1.06 -10.01
C ALA A 51 -9.82 -0.71 -11.21
N LEU A 52 -10.39 -0.21 -12.31
CA LEU A 52 -9.61 0.26 -13.46
C LEU A 52 -8.73 1.47 -13.10
N ALA A 53 -9.24 2.41 -12.31
CA ALA A 53 -8.48 3.57 -11.90
C ALA A 53 -7.29 3.19 -11.00
N GLU A 54 -7.46 2.24 -10.06
CA GLU A 54 -6.36 1.70 -9.26
C GLU A 54 -5.35 0.92 -10.12
N LEU A 55 -5.83 0.10 -11.05
CA LEU A 55 -4.97 -0.60 -12.01
C LEU A 55 -4.14 0.37 -12.86
N ASN A 56 -4.73 1.50 -13.27
CA ASN A 56 -4.00 2.51 -14.04
C ASN A 56 -2.80 3.06 -13.26
N GLU A 57 -2.94 3.28 -11.95
CA GLU A 57 -1.83 3.69 -11.09
C GLU A 57 -0.77 2.58 -10.96
N LEU A 58 -1.20 1.33 -10.75
CA LEU A 58 -0.29 0.18 -10.64
C LEU A 58 0.56 0.00 -11.91
N LEU A 59 -0.07 0.12 -13.08
CA LEU A 59 0.57 -0.03 -14.39
C LEU A 59 1.67 1.00 -14.67
N LYS A 60 1.62 2.19 -14.06
CA LYS A 60 2.65 3.22 -14.22
C LYS A 60 4.04 2.74 -13.79
N SER A 61 4.10 1.89 -12.76
CA SER A 61 5.37 1.30 -12.28
C SER A 61 6.08 0.44 -13.34
N TYR A 62 5.33 -0.04 -14.33
CA TYR A 62 5.84 -0.83 -15.47
C TYR A 62 5.92 0.01 -16.76
N GLY A 63 5.75 1.33 -16.68
CA GLY A 63 5.71 2.20 -17.86
C GLY A 63 4.46 2.01 -18.75
N LEU A 64 3.43 1.33 -18.22
CA LEU A 64 2.16 1.05 -18.89
C LEU A 64 1.07 2.02 -18.43
N ASN A 65 -0.09 1.95 -19.09
CA ASN A 65 -1.35 2.59 -18.69
C ASN A 65 -2.51 1.82 -19.31
N LEU A 66 -3.76 2.12 -18.93
CA LEU A 66 -4.94 1.42 -19.45
C LEU A 66 -5.00 1.39 -20.98
N ARG A 67 -4.63 2.48 -21.66
CA ARG A 67 -4.63 2.55 -23.13
C ARG A 67 -3.59 1.61 -23.75
N LYS A 68 -2.38 1.54 -23.18
CA LYS A 68 -1.30 0.65 -23.66
C LYS A 68 -1.66 -0.83 -23.53
N VAL A 69 -2.54 -1.18 -22.59
CA VAL A 69 -3.04 -2.56 -22.40
C VAL A 69 -4.44 -2.77 -22.97
N ASN A 70 -4.93 -1.85 -23.82
CA ASN A 70 -6.23 -1.92 -24.50
C ASN A 70 -7.45 -1.99 -23.56
N LEU A 71 -7.36 -1.45 -22.34
CA LEU A 71 -8.47 -1.35 -21.40
C LEU A 71 -9.19 0.01 -21.48
N PRO A 72 -10.48 0.09 -21.08
CA PRO A 72 -11.22 1.35 -21.06
C PRO A 72 -10.52 2.39 -20.19
N SER A 73 -10.26 3.58 -20.74
CA SER A 73 -9.72 4.68 -19.93
C SER A 73 -10.76 5.18 -18.94
N VAL A 74 -10.32 5.44 -17.72
CA VAL A 74 -11.15 5.97 -16.65
C VAL A 74 -10.54 7.26 -16.15
N ASP A 75 -11.34 8.32 -16.09
CA ASP A 75 -10.98 9.60 -15.50
C ASP A 75 -11.59 9.68 -14.09
N LEU A 76 -11.10 8.81 -13.22
CA LEU A 76 -11.37 8.87 -11.79
C LEU A 76 -10.03 8.98 -11.07
N GLN A 77 -9.93 9.95 -10.17
CA GLN A 77 -8.87 9.94 -9.17
C GLN A 77 -9.17 8.81 -8.19
N CYS A 78 -8.30 7.80 -8.24
CA CYS A 78 -8.29 6.70 -7.30
C CYS A 78 -7.21 7.06 -6.27
N ASP A 79 -7.56 7.69 -5.16
CA ASP A 79 -6.64 7.98 -4.04
C ASP A 79 -6.24 6.72 -3.27
N LEU A 80 -5.98 5.62 -3.99
CA LEU A 80 -6.15 4.25 -3.49
C LEU A 80 -4.86 3.45 -3.41
N PHE A 81 -3.73 4.03 -3.81
CA PHE A 81 -2.43 3.50 -3.41
C PHE A 81 -2.13 3.69 -1.91
N ARG A 82 -3.00 4.37 -1.19
CA ARG A 82 -3.04 4.28 0.25
C ARG A 82 -3.95 3.10 0.53
N LEU A 83 -3.38 2.00 1.02
CA LEU A 83 -4.04 1.27 2.11
C LEU A 83 -4.57 2.38 3.02
N SER A 84 -5.88 2.69 2.96
CA SER A 84 -6.41 3.96 3.50
C SER A 84 -6.48 3.80 5.00
N TYR A 85 -5.31 3.82 5.62
CA TYR A 85 -5.16 3.82 7.05
C TYR A 85 -5.74 5.13 7.54
N ASP A 86 -6.69 5.03 8.47
CA ASP A 86 -7.16 6.21 9.16
C ASP A 86 -5.97 6.78 9.93
N ALA A 87 -5.46 7.92 9.46
CA ALA A 87 -4.29 8.55 10.06
C ALA A 87 -4.51 8.88 11.54
N MET A 88 -5.75 9.21 11.94
CA MET A 88 -6.08 9.47 13.33
C MET A 88 -6.04 8.18 14.15
N GLU A 89 -6.58 7.09 13.62
CA GLU A 89 -6.53 5.77 14.27
C GLU A 89 -5.09 5.26 14.40
N GLU A 90 -4.29 5.35 13.33
CA GLU A 90 -2.89 4.92 13.35
C GLU A 90 -2.04 5.79 14.28
N GLN A 91 -2.27 7.11 14.31
CA GLN A 91 -1.58 7.99 15.25
C GLN A 91 -1.95 7.65 16.70
N SER A 92 -3.20 7.29 16.97
CA SER A 92 -3.64 6.81 18.29
C SER A 92 -2.91 5.53 18.69
N LYS A 93 -2.84 4.53 17.79
CA LYS A 93 -2.08 3.29 18.01
C LYS A 93 -0.59 3.55 18.23
N ALA A 94 0.00 4.46 17.46
CA ALA A 94 1.39 4.87 17.62
C ALA A 94 1.65 5.45 19.01
N ASN A 95 0.80 6.36 19.48
CA ASN A 95 0.92 6.97 20.80
C ASN A 95 0.80 5.94 21.92
N ALA A 96 -0.18 5.02 21.82
CA ALA A 96 -0.34 3.92 22.76
C ALA A 96 0.90 3.03 22.81
N ASN A 97 1.47 2.68 21.66
CA ASN A 97 2.67 1.84 21.60
C ASN A 97 3.91 2.56 22.14
N ILE A 98 4.11 3.84 21.79
CA ILE A 98 5.24 4.67 22.25
C ILE A 98 5.27 4.74 23.78
N GLY A 99 4.10 4.82 24.43
CA GLY A 99 4.00 4.79 25.90
C GLY A 99 4.50 3.49 26.53
N ASN A 100 4.52 2.39 25.77
CA ASN A 100 4.88 1.05 26.25
C ASN A 100 6.27 0.58 25.80
N LEU A 101 7.03 1.40 25.07
CA LEU A 101 8.40 1.06 24.66
C LEU A 101 9.36 1.09 25.86
N ASN A 102 10.25 0.10 25.92
CA ASN A 102 11.43 0.19 26.79
C ASN A 102 12.48 1.17 26.21
N SER A 103 13.55 1.45 26.96
CA SER A 103 14.57 2.44 26.57
C SER A 103 15.21 2.16 25.21
N GLU A 104 15.59 0.91 24.95
CA GLU A 104 16.27 0.50 23.71
C GLU A 104 15.35 0.56 22.50
N GLN A 105 14.12 0.05 22.66
CA GLN A 105 13.10 0.12 21.63
C GLN A 105 12.74 1.58 21.31
N ARG A 106 12.64 2.43 22.34
CA ARG A 106 12.37 3.87 22.19
C ARG A 106 13.49 4.59 21.46
N TYR A 107 14.74 4.27 21.79
CA TYR A 107 15.89 4.77 21.04
C TYR A 107 15.82 4.39 19.55
N ALA A 108 15.55 3.11 19.25
CA ALA A 108 15.44 2.64 17.88
C ALA A 108 14.31 3.34 17.10
N VAL A 109 13.12 3.44 17.70
CA VAL A 109 11.97 4.12 17.08
C VAL A 109 12.30 5.57 16.77
N TYR A 110 12.80 6.33 17.75
CA TYR A 110 13.09 7.75 17.54
C TYR A 110 14.22 7.99 16.54
N LYS A 111 15.25 7.14 16.53
CA LYS A 111 16.34 7.25 15.56
C LYS A 111 15.84 7.10 14.12
N VAL A 112 14.96 6.12 13.88
CA VAL A 112 14.36 5.91 12.55
C VAL A 112 13.41 7.07 12.19
N LEU A 113 12.50 7.45 13.09
CA LEU A 113 11.55 8.55 12.81
C LEU A 113 12.27 9.88 12.54
N HIS A 114 13.36 10.15 13.27
CA HIS A 114 14.20 11.33 13.02
C HIS A 114 14.81 11.28 11.61
N ALA A 115 15.31 10.13 11.16
CA ALA A 115 15.85 9.99 9.80
C ALA A 115 14.77 10.10 8.71
N VAL A 116 13.52 9.77 9.02
CA VAL A 116 12.37 9.90 8.10
C VAL A 116 11.94 11.36 7.97
N TYR A 117 11.79 12.08 9.08
CA TYR A 117 11.19 13.42 9.08
C TYR A 117 12.19 14.57 9.00
N GLU A 118 13.45 14.34 9.34
CA GLU A 118 14.47 15.38 9.19
C GLU A 118 15.16 15.28 7.82
N TYR A 119 15.02 16.33 7.02
CA TYR A 119 15.63 16.46 5.70
C TYR A 119 17.11 16.89 5.82
N GLN A 120 17.94 16.01 6.37
CA GLN A 120 19.40 16.17 6.37
C GLN A 120 20.02 15.20 5.35
N THR A 121 20.84 15.73 4.43
CA THR A 121 21.43 14.94 3.32
C THR A 121 22.37 13.84 3.81
N ASP A 122 22.96 14.00 4.99
CA ASP A 122 24.02 13.12 5.50
C ASP A 122 23.52 12.08 6.52
N MET A 123 22.20 12.02 6.77
CA MET A 123 21.64 11.05 7.70
C MET A 123 21.55 9.64 7.08
N PRO A 124 21.93 8.58 7.82
CA PRO A 124 21.78 7.21 7.35
C PRO A 124 20.29 6.87 7.18
N LYS A 125 19.93 6.31 6.02
CA LYS A 125 18.55 5.90 5.69
C LYS A 125 18.31 4.39 5.79
N TYR A 126 19.37 3.62 6.05
CA TYR A 126 19.32 2.18 6.21
C TYR A 126 19.64 1.82 7.66
N PHE A 127 18.76 1.03 8.28
CA PHE A 127 18.88 0.61 9.67
C PHE A 127 18.69 -0.89 9.77
N PHE A 128 19.49 -1.52 10.64
CA PHE A 128 19.30 -2.89 11.07
C PHE A 128 18.81 -2.90 12.50
N LEU A 129 17.65 -3.50 12.74
CA LEU A 129 17.13 -3.73 14.08
C LEU A 129 17.49 -5.15 14.51
N ASP A 130 18.57 -5.27 15.28
CA ASP A 130 18.98 -6.54 15.86
C ASP A 130 18.51 -6.68 17.30
N GLY A 131 18.26 -7.93 17.69
CA GLY A 131 17.90 -8.28 19.06
C GLY A 131 17.56 -9.77 19.17
N PRO A 132 17.77 -10.40 20.33
CA PRO A 132 17.41 -11.79 20.58
C PRO A 132 15.94 -12.12 20.29
N ALA A 133 15.61 -13.42 20.22
CA ALA A 133 14.22 -13.86 20.17
C ALA A 133 13.46 -13.35 21.41
N GLY A 134 12.21 -12.91 21.23
CA GLY A 134 11.37 -12.44 22.33
C GLY A 134 11.57 -10.99 22.78
N THR A 135 12.50 -10.21 22.20
CA THR A 135 12.75 -8.81 22.61
C THR A 135 11.79 -7.77 22.03
N GLY A 136 10.69 -8.21 21.39
CA GLY A 136 9.67 -7.30 20.88
C GLY A 136 10.05 -6.54 19.61
N LYS A 137 10.94 -7.06 18.76
CA LYS A 137 11.25 -6.43 17.45
C LYS A 137 10.00 -6.14 16.62
N THR A 138 9.05 -7.07 16.59
CA THR A 138 7.74 -6.88 15.94
C THR A 138 6.96 -5.69 16.51
N PHE A 139 7.07 -5.46 17.81
CA PHE A 139 6.45 -4.30 18.46
C PHE A 139 7.08 -2.99 17.99
N VAL A 140 8.40 -2.95 17.82
CA VAL A 140 9.13 -1.80 17.24
C VAL A 140 8.68 -1.54 15.80
N TYR A 141 8.63 -2.58 14.96
CA TYR A 141 8.15 -2.44 13.56
C TYR A 141 6.71 -1.93 13.49
N SER A 142 5.82 -2.50 14.30
CA SER A 142 4.42 -2.08 14.37
C SER A 142 4.28 -0.60 14.80
N THR A 143 5.05 -0.19 15.81
CA THR A 143 5.07 1.20 16.28
C THR A 143 5.54 2.17 15.19
N LEU A 144 6.60 1.83 14.45
CA LEU A 144 7.09 2.64 13.34
C LEU A 144 6.05 2.76 12.23
N LEU A 145 5.40 1.65 11.86
CA LEU A 145 4.35 1.64 10.84
C LEU A 145 3.19 2.54 11.22
N HIS A 146 2.66 2.41 12.44
CA HIS A 146 1.59 3.26 12.95
C HIS A 146 2.00 4.74 12.99
N ALA A 147 3.22 5.04 13.41
CA ALA A 147 3.70 6.41 13.49
C ALA A 147 3.84 7.07 12.10
N ILE A 148 4.30 6.33 11.09
CA ILE A 148 4.44 6.83 9.71
C ILE A 148 3.07 7.01 9.07
N ARG A 149 2.20 6.00 9.15
CA ARG A 149 0.83 6.08 8.61
C ARG A 149 0.01 7.18 9.28
N GLY A 150 0.20 7.38 10.58
CA GLY A 150 -0.48 8.42 11.35
C GLY A 150 -0.12 9.86 10.93
N LYS A 151 1.03 10.04 10.25
CA LYS A 151 1.41 11.33 9.68
C LYS A 151 0.79 11.61 8.31
N GLY A 152 0.16 10.61 7.70
CA GLY A 152 -0.45 10.75 6.37
C GLY A 152 0.58 10.80 5.25
N ASP A 153 1.71 10.09 5.42
CA ASP A 153 2.72 9.78 4.39
C ASP A 153 2.52 8.37 3.81
#